data_AF-A0A9W6HEI2-F1
#
_entry.id   AF-A0A9W6HEI2-F1
#
_cell.length_a   1.000
_cell.length_b   1.000
_cell.length_c   1.000
_cell.angle_alpha   90.00
_cell.angle_beta   90.00
_cell.angle_gamma   90.00
#
_symmetry.space_group_name_H-M   'P 1'
#
loop_
_entity.id
_entity.type
_entity.pdbx_description
1 polymer ?
#
loop_
_entity_poly.entity_id
_entity_poly.type
_entity_poly.pdbx_seq_one_letter_code
_entity_poly.pdbx_strand_id
1 'polypeptide(L)'
;MSFQRGCRLPRPRAACGTISAYRRHLRDGTPVDDACREAKRAHNRARSTSAAARLERAAAEEAAKTAAATAAAPPAPPAALPTTEEGHVSRLEVLKEMLQTSRDTIAALQGREPSRLYLLLREQREIVREISEIQGNGQVKGVTLADQLAAAREARAQRAAGA
;
A
#
# COMPACT_ATOMS: atom_id res chain seq x y z
N MET A 1 -11.75 1.41 25.88
CA MET A 1 -13.06 2.07 25.68
C MET A 1 -14.09 1.03 25.27
N SER A 2 -14.82 0.48 26.24
CA SER A 2 -15.76 -0.62 26.03
C SER A 2 -17.13 -0.08 25.64
N PHE A 3 -17.53 -0.23 24.38
CA PHE A 3 -18.89 0.11 23.94
C PHE A 3 -19.88 -0.88 24.55
N GLN A 4 -20.57 -0.44 25.61
CA GLN A 4 -21.68 -1.17 26.20
C GLN A 4 -22.77 -1.35 25.13
N ARG A 5 -22.91 -2.56 24.61
CA ARG A 5 -24.03 -2.94 23.74
C ARG A 5 -25.28 -2.93 24.61
N GLY A 6 -25.98 -1.80 24.64
CA GLY A 6 -27.27 -1.68 25.32
C GLY A 6 -28.20 -2.80 24.89
N CYS A 7 -28.79 -3.48 25.88
CA CYS A 7 -29.75 -4.55 25.70
C CYS A 7 -30.94 -4.03 24.86
N ARG A 8 -30.96 -4.35 23.56
CA ARG A 8 -32.12 -4.03 22.71
C ARG A 8 -33.22 -5.03 23.00
N LEU A 9 -34.31 -4.54 23.57
CA LEU A 9 -35.57 -5.28 23.69
C LEU A 9 -35.97 -5.87 22.33
N PRO A 10 -36.61 -7.06 22.31
CA PRO A 10 -37.01 -7.71 21.08
C PRO A 10 -37.98 -6.80 20.32
N ARG A 11 -37.63 -6.46 19.07
CA ARG A 11 -38.51 -5.66 18.20
C ARG A 11 -39.79 -6.42 17.90
N PRO A 12 -40.96 -5.75 17.84
CA PRO A 12 -42.21 -6.40 17.49
C PRO A 12 -42.12 -7.08 16.13
N ARG A 13 -42.84 -8.20 15.98
CA ARG A 13 -42.84 -8.99 14.76
C ARG A 13 -43.47 -8.16 13.63
N ALA A 14 -42.81 -8.11 12.48
CA ALA A 14 -43.35 -7.46 11.29
C ALA A 14 -44.63 -8.16 10.81
N ALA A 15 -45.58 -7.37 10.31
CA ALA A 15 -46.76 -7.88 9.62
C ALA A 15 -46.37 -8.62 8.33
N CYS A 16 -47.21 -9.58 7.93
CA CYS A 16 -47.09 -10.30 6.65
C CYS A 16 -47.21 -9.31 5.47
N GLY A 17 -46.71 -9.70 4.30
CA GLY A 17 -46.59 -8.79 3.15
C GLY A 17 -45.37 -7.86 3.16
N THR A 18 -44.39 -8.12 4.04
CA THR A 18 -43.12 -7.38 4.09
C THR A 18 -41.93 -8.30 3.84
N ILE A 19 -40.79 -7.75 3.40
CA ILE A 19 -39.54 -8.54 3.23
C ILE A 19 -39.08 -9.12 4.58
N SER A 20 -39.32 -8.40 5.67
CA SER A 20 -39.00 -8.85 7.02
C SER A 20 -39.81 -10.08 7.41
N ALA A 21 -41.10 -10.11 7.08
CA ALA A 21 -41.93 -11.29 7.25
C ALA A 21 -41.50 -12.44 6.33
N TYR A 22 -41.16 -12.18 5.06
CA TYR A 22 -40.60 -13.18 4.15
C TYR A 22 -39.33 -13.86 4.75
N ARG A 23 -38.38 -13.07 5.27
CA ARG A 23 -37.16 -13.61 5.91
C ARG A 23 -37.46 -14.40 7.18
N ARG A 24 -38.51 -14.03 7.91
CA ARG A 24 -38.99 -14.78 9.07
C ARG A 24 -39.51 -16.15 8.64
N HIS A 25 -40.37 -16.21 7.62
CA HIS A 25 -40.90 -17.48 7.11
C HIS A 25 -39.78 -18.45 6.71
N LEU A 26 -38.71 -17.95 6.09
CA LEU A 26 -37.53 -18.75 5.75
C LEU A 26 -36.74 -19.25 6.96
N ARG A 27 -36.65 -18.44 8.02
CA ARG A 27 -35.92 -18.83 9.25
C ARG A 27 -36.70 -19.88 10.04
N ASP A 28 -38.02 -19.71 10.11
CA ASP A 28 -38.91 -20.54 10.91
C ASP A 28 -39.36 -21.80 10.14
N GLY A 29 -39.03 -21.92 8.85
CA GLY A 29 -39.38 -23.06 8.00
C GLY A 29 -40.86 -23.14 7.61
N THR A 30 -41.66 -22.12 7.94
CA THR A 30 -43.08 -22.05 7.61
C THR A 30 -43.33 -21.72 6.14
N PRO A 31 -44.47 -22.14 5.54
CA PRO A 31 -44.80 -21.80 4.17
C PRO A 31 -44.94 -20.29 3.98
N VAL A 32 -44.44 -19.79 2.84
CA VAL A 32 -44.45 -18.36 2.50
C VAL A 32 -45.75 -18.02 1.78
N ASP A 33 -46.51 -17.10 2.37
CA ASP A 33 -47.72 -16.50 1.79
C ASP A 33 -47.42 -15.70 0.51
N ASP A 34 -48.44 -15.53 -0.34
CA ASP A 34 -48.30 -14.85 -1.63
C ASP A 34 -47.94 -13.37 -1.45
N ALA A 35 -48.46 -12.72 -0.40
CA ALA A 35 -48.13 -11.33 -0.07
C ALA A 35 -46.63 -11.15 0.24
N CYS A 36 -46.01 -12.05 1.02
CA CYS A 36 -44.57 -11.98 1.26
C CYS A 36 -43.73 -12.30 0.01
N ARG A 37 -44.21 -13.22 -0.85
CA ARG A 37 -43.56 -13.49 -2.15
C ARG A 37 -43.58 -12.26 -3.06
N GLU A 38 -44.70 -11.56 -3.13
CA GLU A 38 -44.81 -10.33 -3.90
C GLU A 38 -43.93 -9.20 -3.33
N ALA A 39 -43.92 -9.01 -2.02
CA ALA A 39 -43.05 -8.05 -1.36
C ALA A 39 -41.56 -8.31 -1.65
N LYS A 40 -41.15 -9.58 -1.69
CA LYS A 40 -39.79 -9.97 -2.08
C LYS A 40 -39.50 -9.64 -3.54
N ARG A 41 -40.44 -9.87 -4.46
CA ARG A 41 -40.32 -9.49 -5.88
C ARG A 41 -40.21 -7.97 -6.04
N ALA A 42 -41.08 -7.20 -5.38
CA ALA A 42 -41.05 -5.74 -5.40
C ALA A 42 -39.73 -5.18 -4.86
N HIS A 43 -39.24 -5.71 -3.74
CA HIS A 43 -37.93 -5.34 -3.21
C HIS A 43 -36.78 -5.72 -4.14
N ASN A 44 -36.84 -6.90 -4.76
CA ASN A 44 -35.82 -7.29 -5.73
C ASN A 44 -35.85 -6.37 -6.96
N ARG A 45 -37.03 -5.93 -7.43
CA ARG A 45 -37.18 -4.93 -8.50
C ARG A 45 -36.62 -3.56 -8.09
N ALA A 46 -36.88 -3.12 -6.86
CA ALA A 46 -36.35 -1.86 -6.33
C ALA A 46 -34.82 -1.91 -6.09
N ARG A 47 -34.29 -3.06 -5.64
CA ARG A 47 -32.86 -3.27 -5.42
C ARG A 47 -32.10 -3.57 -6.70
N SER A 48 -32.75 -4.20 -7.68
CA SER A 48 -32.30 -4.15 -9.07
C SER A 48 -32.57 -2.74 -9.58
N THR A 49 -31.86 -1.77 -9.01
CA THR A 49 -31.40 -0.62 -9.77
C THR A 49 -31.04 -1.16 -11.14
N SER A 50 -31.77 -0.69 -12.15
CA SER A 50 -31.77 -1.21 -13.51
C SER A 50 -30.36 -1.52 -13.99
N ALA A 51 -30.22 -2.44 -14.95
CA ALA A 51 -28.94 -2.61 -15.64
C ALA A 51 -28.35 -1.25 -16.07
N ALA A 52 -29.22 -0.30 -16.46
CA ALA A 52 -28.89 1.10 -16.69
C ALA A 52 -28.26 1.79 -15.46
N ALA A 53 -28.87 1.78 -14.28
CA ALA A 53 -28.28 2.38 -13.08
C ALA A 53 -26.94 1.73 -12.64
N ARG A 54 -26.71 0.46 -13.01
CA ARG A 54 -25.39 -0.17 -12.83
C ARG A 54 -24.37 0.34 -13.83
N LEU A 55 -24.75 0.46 -15.10
CA LEU A 55 -23.90 1.02 -16.16
C LEU A 55 -23.58 2.49 -15.89
N GLU A 56 -24.54 3.28 -15.43
CA GLU A 56 -24.33 4.68 -15.05
C GLU A 56 -23.33 4.82 -13.90
N ARG A 57 -23.41 3.97 -12.87
CA ARG A 57 -22.42 3.96 -11.79
C ARG A 57 -21.03 3.55 -12.28
N ALA A 58 -20.94 2.52 -13.13
CA ALA A 58 -19.67 2.11 -13.72
C ALA A 58 -19.06 3.20 -14.60
N ALA A 59 -19.88 3.88 -15.41
CA ALA A 59 -19.46 5.01 -16.24
C ALA A 59 -19.03 6.19 -15.37
N ALA A 60 -19.73 6.49 -14.28
CA ALA A 60 -19.34 7.54 -13.34
C ALA A 60 -18.02 7.22 -12.63
N GLU A 61 -17.77 5.96 -12.29
CA GLU A 61 -16.53 5.51 -11.67
C GLU A 61 -15.35 5.58 -12.64
N GLU A 62 -15.52 5.15 -13.89
CA GLU A 62 -14.52 5.34 -14.96
C GLU A 62 -14.29 6.82 -15.29
N ALA A 63 -15.34 7.65 -15.29
CA ALA A 63 -15.21 9.10 -15.46
C ALA A 63 -14.45 9.75 -14.30
N ALA A 64 -14.70 9.34 -13.05
CA ALA A 64 -13.96 9.82 -11.89
C ALA A 64 -12.49 9.37 -11.93
N LYS A 65 -12.22 8.14 -12.36
CA LYS A 65 -10.86 7.60 -12.52
C LYS A 65 -10.08 8.32 -13.63
N THR A 66 -10.72 8.59 -14.76
CA THR A 66 -10.11 9.35 -15.86
C THR A 66 -9.91 10.82 -15.51
N ALA A 67 -10.83 11.46 -14.77
CA ALA A 67 -10.66 12.81 -14.23
C ALA A 67 -9.52 12.88 -13.20
N ALA A 68 -9.40 11.88 -12.32
CA ALA A 68 -8.28 11.79 -11.38
C ALA A 68 -6.94 11.56 -12.12
N ALA A 69 -6.95 10.78 -13.21
CA ALA A 69 -5.77 10.57 -14.04
C ALA A 69 -5.36 11.81 -14.85
N THR A 70 -6.30 12.66 -15.26
CA THR A 70 -5.99 13.93 -15.95
C THR A 70 -5.59 15.05 -14.97
N ALA A 71 -6.03 14.99 -13.71
CA ALA A 71 -5.57 15.91 -12.66
C ALA A 71 -4.18 15.55 -12.10
N ALA A 72 -3.74 14.31 -12.28
CA ALA A 72 -2.34 13.95 -12.11
C ALA A 72 -1.55 14.60 -13.26
N ALA A 73 -0.90 15.72 -12.97
CA ALA A 73 0.05 16.35 -13.87
C ALA A 73 0.93 15.25 -14.51
N PRO A 74 1.16 15.30 -15.84
CA PRO A 74 2.00 14.31 -16.49
C PRO A 74 3.28 14.17 -15.68
N PRO A 75 3.71 12.95 -15.32
CA PRO A 75 4.99 12.80 -14.66
C PRO A 75 5.99 13.51 -15.56
N ALA A 76 6.75 14.44 -14.96
CA ALA A 76 7.83 15.11 -15.65
C ALA A 76 8.61 14.04 -16.44
N PRO A 77 9.00 14.34 -17.70
CA PRO A 77 9.71 13.37 -18.53
C PRO A 77 10.81 12.74 -17.66
N PRO A 78 10.94 11.40 -17.67
CA PRO A 78 11.88 10.72 -16.78
C PRO A 78 13.22 11.41 -16.96
N ALA A 79 13.72 12.00 -15.88
CA ALA A 79 15.02 12.64 -15.87
C ALA A 79 15.99 11.64 -16.51
N ALA A 80 16.77 12.11 -17.49
CA ALA A 80 17.69 11.27 -18.22
C ALA A 80 18.41 10.35 -17.24
N LEU A 81 18.29 9.03 -17.46
CA LEU A 81 18.82 8.04 -16.53
C LEU A 81 20.26 8.41 -16.18
N PRO A 82 20.63 8.42 -14.89
CA PRO A 82 21.96 8.82 -14.48
C PRO A 82 22.95 7.85 -15.13
N THR A 83 23.67 8.39 -16.11
CA THR A 83 24.66 7.68 -16.91
C THR A 83 26.01 8.10 -16.35
N THR A 84 26.83 7.10 -16.04
CA THR A 84 28.23 7.32 -15.67
C THR A 84 28.99 7.93 -16.85
N GLU A 85 30.19 8.48 -16.62
CA GLU A 85 31.04 9.02 -17.70
C GLU A 85 31.33 7.99 -18.81
N GLU A 86 31.14 6.70 -18.52
CA GLU A 86 31.30 5.56 -19.43
C GLU A 86 30.01 5.21 -20.21
N GLY A 87 28.91 5.94 -20.00
CA GLY A 87 27.62 5.72 -20.66
C GLY A 87 26.80 4.55 -20.08
N HIS A 88 27.22 3.97 -18.95
CA HIS A 88 26.48 2.91 -18.27
C HIS A 88 25.57 3.47 -17.18
N VAL A 89 24.33 2.97 -17.11
CA VAL A 89 23.40 3.31 -16.02
C VAL A 89 23.96 2.72 -14.72
N SER A 90 24.36 3.57 -13.79
CA SER A 90 24.87 3.11 -12.50
C SER A 90 23.73 2.51 -11.69
N ARG A 91 23.79 1.20 -11.43
CA ARG A 91 22.82 0.51 -10.56
C ARG A 91 22.66 1.22 -9.21
N LEU A 92 23.75 1.76 -8.66
CA LEU A 92 23.73 2.47 -7.39
C LEU A 92 22.95 3.79 -7.48
N GLU A 93 23.09 4.53 -8.57
CA GLU A 93 22.37 5.79 -8.79
C GLU A 93 20.88 5.55 -8.97
N VAL A 94 20.51 4.52 -9.74
CA VAL A 94 19.11 4.08 -9.89
C VAL A 94 18.49 3.72 -8.54
N LEU A 95 19.18 2.95 -7.71
CA LEU A 95 18.68 2.59 -6.38
C LEU A 95 18.54 3.80 -5.45
N LYS A 96 19.45 4.78 -5.53
CA LYS A 96 19.33 6.04 -4.79
C LYS A 96 18.12 6.86 -5.23
N GLU A 97 17.86 6.92 -6.54
CA GLU A 97 16.70 7.61 -7.09
C GLU A 97 15.40 6.93 -6.65
N MET A 98 15.30 5.60 -6.78
CA MET A 98 14.17 4.83 -6.27
C MET A 98 13.94 5.04 -4.77
N LEU A 99 15.03 5.08 -3.98
CA LEU A 99 14.96 5.37 -2.55
C LEU A 99 14.36 6.76 -2.30
N GLN A 100 14.76 7.76 -3.06
CA GLN A 100 14.23 9.12 -2.93
C GLN A 100 12.74 9.18 -3.29
N THR A 101 12.34 8.59 -4.42
CA THR A 101 10.92 8.49 -4.80
C THR A 101 10.07 7.78 -3.73
N SER A 102 10.60 6.71 -3.11
CA SER A 102 9.91 6.02 -2.01
C SER A 102 9.72 6.93 -0.78
N ARG A 103 10.69 7.79 -0.46
CA ARG A 103 10.59 8.74 0.66
C ARG A 103 9.53 9.80 0.41
N ASP A 104 9.51 10.34 -0.81
CA ASP A 104 8.57 11.39 -1.19
C ASP A 104 7.13 10.87 -1.19
N THR A 105 6.91 9.65 -1.68
CA THR A 105 5.59 8.99 -1.66
C THR A 105 5.14 8.66 -0.24
N ILE A 106 6.02 8.17 0.62
CA ILE A 106 5.73 7.95 2.05
C ILE A 106 5.30 9.25 2.72
N ALA A 107 6.04 10.34 2.50
CA ALA A 107 5.74 11.66 3.06
C ALA A 107 4.38 12.18 2.59
N ALA A 108 4.05 12.01 1.30
CA ALA A 108 2.76 12.42 0.73
C ALA A 108 1.56 11.60 1.27
N LEU A 109 1.78 10.32 1.59
CA LEU A 109 0.74 9.42 2.09
C LEU A 109 0.55 9.47 3.61
N GLN A 110 1.52 10.06 4.33
CA GLN A 110 1.50 10.16 5.78
C GLN A 110 0.29 10.98 6.24
N GLY A 111 -0.75 10.28 6.70
CA GLY A 111 -2.02 10.84 7.19
C GLY A 111 -3.24 10.59 6.32
N ARG A 112 -3.07 10.19 5.05
CA ARG A 112 -4.20 9.85 4.16
C ARG A 112 -4.51 8.36 4.17
N GLU A 113 -3.47 7.53 4.06
CA GLU A 113 -3.63 6.08 3.84
C GLU A 113 -2.62 5.26 4.66
N PRO A 114 -2.86 5.06 5.98
CA PRO A 114 -1.94 4.34 6.85
C PRO A 114 -1.72 2.88 6.44
N SER A 115 -2.69 2.25 5.77
CA SER A 115 -2.60 0.86 5.33
C SER A 115 -1.56 0.65 4.22
N ARG A 116 -1.37 1.63 3.33
CA ARG A 116 -0.40 1.52 2.22
C ARG A 116 1.04 1.79 2.65
N LEU A 117 1.22 2.57 3.73
CA LEU A 117 2.54 2.91 4.27
C LEU A 117 3.40 1.69 4.61
N TYR A 118 2.80 0.61 5.11
CA TYR A 118 3.54 -0.60 5.47
C TYR A 118 4.24 -1.25 4.27
N LEU A 119 3.59 -1.29 3.10
CA LEU A 119 4.16 -1.89 1.89
C LEU A 119 5.35 -1.06 1.38
N LEU A 120 5.22 0.26 1.35
CA LEU A 120 6.29 1.16 0.93
C LEU A 120 7.49 1.13 1.88
N LEU A 121 7.26 1.04 3.20
CA LEU A 121 8.33 0.91 4.19
C LEU A 121 9.11 -0.40 4.02
N ARG A 122 8.46 -1.47 3.56
CA ARG A 122 9.14 -2.74 3.26
C ARG A 122 10.05 -2.59 2.05
N GLU A 123 9.53 -2.06 0.94
CA GLU A 123 10.31 -1.81 -0.29
C GLU A 123 11.50 -0.90 0.00
N GLN A 124 11.30 0.16 0.80
CA GLN A 124 12.38 1.05 1.22
C GLN A 124 13.51 0.32 1.95
N ARG A 125 13.19 -0.64 2.83
CA ARG A 125 14.20 -1.44 3.55
C ARG A 125 14.98 -2.35 2.60
N GLU A 126 14.33 -2.89 1.58
CA GLU A 126 14.96 -3.73 0.56
C GLU A 126 15.94 -2.90 -0.29
N ILE A 127 15.54 -1.71 -0.74
CA ILE A 127 16.42 -0.78 -1.46
C ILE A 127 17.64 -0.38 -0.62
N VAL A 128 17.44 -0.05 0.66
CA VAL A 128 18.56 0.30 1.57
C VAL A 128 19.53 -0.86 1.75
N ARG A 129 19.02 -2.10 1.85
CA ARG A 129 19.88 -3.29 1.91
C ARG A 129 20.71 -3.44 0.64
N GLU A 130 20.10 -3.35 -0.54
CA GLU A 130 20.85 -3.44 -1.81
C GLU A 130 21.91 -2.35 -1.94
N ILE A 131 21.59 -1.10 -1.56
CA ILE A 131 22.59 -0.01 -1.55
C ILE A 131 23.74 -0.37 -0.61
N SER A 132 23.44 -0.88 0.59
CA SER A 132 24.46 -1.27 1.57
C SER A 132 25.32 -2.45 1.09
N GLU A 133 24.75 -3.40 0.34
CA GLU A 133 25.48 -4.52 -0.24
C GLU A 133 26.41 -4.05 -1.36
N ILE A 134 25.94 -3.18 -2.26
CA ILE A 134 26.78 -2.63 -3.33
C ILE A 134 27.91 -1.77 -2.75
N GLN A 135 27.61 -0.93 -1.77
CA GLN A 135 28.61 -0.10 -1.10
C GLN A 135 29.56 -0.93 -0.25
N GLY A 136 29.06 -1.94 0.46
CA GLY A 136 29.83 -2.84 1.32
C GLY A 136 30.74 -3.78 0.53
N ASN A 137 30.30 -4.28 -0.63
CA ASN A 137 31.13 -5.07 -1.54
C ASN A 137 32.28 -4.24 -2.16
N GLY A 138 32.14 -2.91 -2.22
CA GLY A 138 33.23 -1.99 -2.58
C GLY A 138 34.02 -1.43 -1.38
N GLN A 139 33.55 -1.63 -0.14
CA GLN A 139 34.11 -1.08 1.09
C GLN A 139 34.45 -2.14 2.15
N VAL A 140 34.98 -3.29 1.75
CA VAL A 140 35.97 -3.96 2.61
C VAL A 140 37.32 -3.24 2.47
N LYS A 141 37.32 -1.90 2.67
CA LYS A 141 38.51 -1.14 3.10
C LYS A 141 38.63 -1.29 4.62
N GLY A 142 38.56 -2.52 5.10
CA GLY A 142 39.24 -2.86 6.34
C GLY A 142 40.73 -2.65 6.08
N VAL A 143 41.41 -1.94 6.98
CA VAL A 143 42.86 -1.74 7.01
C VAL A 143 43.53 -2.92 6.31
N THR A 144 44.07 -2.70 5.11
CA THR A 144 44.60 -3.83 4.34
C THR A 144 45.72 -4.46 5.14
N LEU A 145 46.03 -5.74 4.92
CA LEU A 145 47.13 -6.39 5.62
C LEU A 145 48.44 -5.60 5.41
N ALA A 146 48.59 -4.94 4.26
CA ALA A 146 49.68 -4.00 3.98
C ALA A 146 49.66 -2.77 4.91
N ASP A 147 48.51 -2.12 5.10
CA ASP A 147 48.36 -0.97 6.01
C ASP A 147 48.61 -1.38 7.47
N GLN A 148 48.17 -2.58 7.88
CA GLN A 148 48.43 -3.13 9.22
C GLN A 148 49.93 -3.38 9.44
N LEU A 149 50.63 -3.89 8.43
CA LEU A 149 52.08 -4.11 8.48
C LEU A 149 52.87 -2.80 8.46
N ALA A 150 52.41 -1.79 7.72
CA ALA A 150 53.01 -0.46 7.70
C ALA A 150 52.93 0.20 9.08
N ALA A 151 51.73 0.24 9.68
CA ALA A 151 51.53 0.76 11.03
C ALA A 151 52.35 -0.01 12.08
N ALA A 152 52.47 -1.34 11.95
CA ALA A 152 53.29 -2.14 12.86
C ALA A 152 54.80 -1.86 12.73
N ARG A 153 55.29 -1.51 11.54
CA ARG A 153 56.70 -1.12 11.33
C ARG A 153 56.99 0.25 11.93
N GLU A 154 56.11 1.22 11.70
CA GLU A 154 56.22 2.57 12.29
C GLU A 154 56.21 2.52 13.82
N ALA A 155 55.31 1.72 14.41
CA ALA A 155 55.25 1.53 15.86
C ALA A 155 56.49 0.83 16.46
N ARG A 156 57.26 0.06 15.68
CA ARG A 156 58.56 -0.47 16.11
C ARG A 156 59.66 0.57 15.96
N ALA A 157 59.67 1.33 14.87
CA ALA A 157 60.63 2.40 14.64
C ALA A 157 60.55 3.49 15.71
N GLN A 158 59.34 3.91 16.10
CA GLN A 158 59.12 4.89 17.17
C GLN A 158 59.61 4.38 18.53
N ARG A 159 59.43 3.09 18.85
CA ARG A 159 59.96 2.48 20.08
C ARG A 159 61.47 2.37 20.08
N ALA A 160 62.08 2.13 18.93
CA ALA A 160 63.54 2.07 18.79
C ALA A 160 64.20 3.45 18.82
N ALA A 161 63.50 4.51 18.38
CA ALA A 161 64.02 5.87 18.39
C ALA A 161 63.83 6.60 19.74
N GLY A 162 62.92 6.11 20.59
CA GLY A 162 62.66 6.66 21.92
C GLY A 162 63.38 5.97 23.08
N ALA A 163 64.27 5.01 22.78
CA ALA A 163 65.11 4.29 23.73
C ALA A 163 66.58 4.65 23.49
#